data_AF-A0A0F9JUW4-F1
#
_entry.id   AF-A0A0F9JUW4-F1
#
_cell.length_a   1.000
_cell.length_b   1.000
_cell.length_c   1.000
_cell.angle_alpha   90.00
_cell.angle_beta   90.00
_cell.angle_gamma   90.00
#
_symmetry.space_group_name_H-M   'P 1'
#
loop_
_entity.id
_entity.type
_entity.pdbx_description
1 polymer ?
#
loop_
_entity_poly.entity_id
_entity_poly.type
_entity_poly.pdbx_seq_one_letter_code
_entity_poly.pdbx_strand_id
1 'polypeptide(L)' 'MKYFNLQWYKYLFSETSNEIGWILTIWCRLRKHPAGISLYYPGGLEPGMRCKNCGDDLGIDG' A
#
# COMPACT_ATOMS: atom_id res chain seq x y z
N MET A 1 0.69 -11.05 -19.91
CA MET A 1 1.09 -10.59 -18.56
C MET A 1 1.66 -9.18 -18.67
N LYS A 2 0.88 -8.13 -18.33
CA LYS A 2 1.29 -6.70 -18.43
C LYS A 2 1.70 -6.14 -17.06
N TYR A 3 2.20 -6.98 -16.16
CA TYR A 3 2.51 -6.62 -14.76
C TYR A 3 3.97 -6.16 -14.53
N PHE A 4 4.78 -6.08 -15.59
CA PHE A 4 6.19 -5.66 -15.52
C PHE A 4 6.50 -4.46 -16.42
N ASN A 5 5.59 -3.48 -16.50
CA ASN A 5 5.89 -2.21 -17.17
C ASN A 5 6.39 -1.18 -16.14
N LEU A 6 7.21 -0.22 -16.59
CA LEU A 6 7.81 0.81 -15.74
C LEU A 6 6.80 1.61 -14.89
N GLN A 7 5.59 1.81 -15.39
CA GLN A 7 4.50 2.47 -14.65
C GLN A 7 4.03 1.64 -13.46
N TRP A 8 4.08 0.31 -13.53
CA TRP A 8 3.72 -0.56 -12.41
C TRP A 8 4.72 -0.36 -11.26
N TYR A 9 6.03 -0.33 -11.56
CA TYR A 9 7.06 0.00 -10.57
C TYR A 9 6.92 1.42 -10.01
N LYS A 10 6.62 2.41 -10.86
CA LYS A 10 6.34 3.78 -10.40
C LYS A 10 5.12 3.84 -9.47
N TYR A 11 4.09 3.05 -9.76
CA TYR A 11 2.93 2.92 -8.89
C TYR A 11 3.28 2.25 -7.56
N LEU A 12 4.13 1.23 -7.57
CA LEU A 12 4.52 0.49 -6.37
C LEU A 12 5.33 1.35 -5.37
N PHE A 13 6.25 2.16 -5.90
CA PHE A 13 7.15 3.03 -5.11
C PHE A 13 6.65 4.46 -4.93
N SER A 14 5.46 4.79 -5.41
CA SER A 14 4.89 6.12 -5.16
C SER A 14 4.52 6.26 -3.69
N GLU A 15 4.63 7.49 -3.18
CA GLU A 15 4.27 7.84 -1.82
C GLU A 15 2.84 7.41 -1.47
N THR A 16 2.70 6.89 -0.25
CA THR A 16 1.42 6.55 0.36
C THR A 16 0.73 7.84 0.82
N SER A 17 -0.60 7.88 0.80
CA SER A 17 -1.31 9.02 1.41
C SER A 17 -0.96 9.13 2.89
N ASN A 18 -0.58 10.33 3.34
CA ASN A 18 -0.34 10.64 4.76
C ASN A 18 -1.64 10.92 5.55
N GLU A 19 -2.80 10.85 4.90
CA GLU A 19 -4.10 11.06 5.54
C GLU A 19 -4.54 9.80 6.30
N ILE A 20 -3.95 9.60 7.48
CA ILE A 20 -4.31 8.51 8.38
C ILE A 20 -5.56 8.92 9.17
N GLY A 21 -6.73 8.70 8.58
CA GLY A 21 -8.02 8.81 9.25
C GLY A 21 -8.56 7.44 9.65
N TRP A 22 -8.86 7.23 10.93
CA TRP A 22 -9.42 5.96 11.44
C TRP A 22 -10.66 5.48 10.66
N ILE A 23 -11.53 6.41 10.22
CA ILE A 23 -12.70 6.12 9.39
C ILE A 23 -12.28 5.58 8.02
N LEU A 24 -11.29 6.21 7.38
CA LEU A 24 -10.77 5.80 6.08
C LEU A 24 -10.13 4.41 6.17
N THR A 25 -9.40 4.14 7.25
CA THR A 25 -8.79 2.83 7.53
C THR A 25 -9.86 1.74 7.68
N ILE A 26 -10.89 1.95 8.50
CA ILE A 26 -12.00 1.01 8.66
C ILE A 26 -12.68 0.73 7.31
N TRP A 27 -12.90 1.77 6.52
CA TRP A 27 -13.56 1.65 5.23
C TRP A 27 -12.72 0.88 4.20
N CYS A 28 -11.40 1.07 4.23
CA CYS A 28 -10.48 0.28 3.41
C CYS A 28 -10.45 -1.18 3.84
N ARG A 29 -10.44 -1.49 5.15
CA ARG A 29 -10.50 -2.86 5.67
C ARG A 29 -11.78 -3.59 5.28
N LEU A 30 -12.94 -2.94 5.42
CA LEU A 30 -14.24 -3.50 5.01
C LEU A 30 -14.28 -3.87 3.53
N ARG A 31 -13.54 -3.13 2.70
CA ARG A 31 -13.45 -3.36 1.25
C ARG A 31 -12.23 -4.18 0.83
N LYS A 32 -11.45 -4.72 1.78
CA LYS A 32 -10.20 -5.46 1.52
C LYS A 32 -9.18 -4.67 0.68
N HIS A 33 -8.99 -3.39 1.02
CA HIS A 33 -7.96 -2.51 0.44
C HIS A 33 -7.99 -2.41 -1.09
N PRO A 34 -9.10 -1.91 -1.68
CA PRO A 34 -9.27 -1.83 -3.14
C PRO A 34 -8.31 -0.82 -3.81
N ALA A 35 -7.73 0.09 -3.02
CA ALA A 35 -6.80 1.10 -3.52
C ALA A 35 -5.41 0.55 -3.87
N GLY A 36 -5.13 -0.71 -3.51
CA GLY A 36 -3.86 -1.38 -3.76
C GLY A 36 -2.79 -1.09 -2.72
N ILE A 37 -1.59 -1.57 -3.05
CA ILE A 37 -0.43 -1.59 -2.16
C ILE A 37 0.63 -0.55 -2.59
N SER A 38 1.37 -0.06 -1.61
CA SER A 38 2.57 0.77 -1.74
C SER A 38 3.66 0.11 -0.91
N LEU A 39 4.84 -0.10 -1.50
CA LEU A 39 5.98 -0.64 -0.77
C LEU A 39 6.66 0.47 0.00
N TYR A 40 6.94 0.20 1.27
CA TYR A 40 7.62 1.13 2.15
C TYR A 40 8.82 0.44 2.82
N TYR A 41 9.97 1.11 2.84
CA TYR A 41 11.20 0.63 3.46
C TYR A 41 11.56 1.49 4.67
N PRO A 42 11.10 1.15 5.89
CA PRO A 42 11.53 1.81 7.13
C PRO A 42 12.90 1.28 7.59
N GLY A 43 13.92 1.35 6.74
CA GLY A 43 15.30 0.97 7.13
C GLY A 43 15.49 -0.49 7.56
N GLY A 44 14.54 -1.39 7.26
CA GLY A 44 14.62 -2.83 7.53
C GLY A 44 15.14 -3.63 6.32
N LEU A 45 15.39 -4.93 6.55
CA LEU A 45 15.83 -5.89 5.52
C LEU A 45 14.73 -6.25 4.51
N GLU A 46 13.46 -6.11 4.89
CA GLU A 46 12.31 -6.49 4.07
C GLU A 46 11.42 -5.27 3.77
N PRO A 47 10.92 -5.11 2.53
CA PRO A 47 9.90 -4.12 2.22
C PRO A 47 8.60 -4.44 2.96
N GLY A 48 8.12 -3.49 3.75
CA GLY A 48 6.76 -3.51 4.27
C GLY A 48 5.75 -3.18 3.16
N MET A 49 4.53 -3.68 3.28
CA MET A 49 3.43 -3.36 2.37
C MET A 49 2.39 -2.52 3.09
N ARG A 50 2.07 -1.34 2.55
CA ARG A 50 1.03 -0.46 3.09
C ARG A 50 -0.07 -0.21 2.09
N CYS A 51 -1.28 -0.02 2.57
CA CYS A 51 -2.39 0.40 1.72
C CYS A 51 -2.15 1.82 1.22
N LYS A 52 -2.28 2.01 -0.09
CA LYS A 52 -1.97 3.29 -0.74
C LYS A 52 -2.86 4.46 -0.30
N ASN A 53 -4.08 4.15 0.12
CA ASN A 53 -5.10 5.15 0.46
C ASN A 53 -5.15 5.48 1.94
N CYS A 54 -5.13 4.46 2.82
CA CYS A 54 -5.24 4.67 4.27
C CYS A 54 -3.92 4.53 5.03
N GLY A 55 -2.83 4.12 4.36
CA GLY A 55 -1.52 3.90 5.00
C GLY A 55 -1.45 2.69 5.93
N ASP A 56 -2.54 1.93 6.04
CA ASP A 56 -2.64 0.74 6.91
C ASP A 56 -1.64 -0.33 6.49
N ASP A 57 -1.07 -1.03 7.46
CA ASP A 57 -0.11 -2.10 7.20
C ASP A 57 -0.84 -3.35 6.72
N LEU A 58 -0.45 -3.87 5.56
CA LEU A 58 -1.05 -5.04 4.94
C LEU A 58 -0.23 -6.31 5.18
N GLY A 59 1.00 -6.18 5.70
CA GLY A 59 1.90 -7.31 5.90
C GLY A 59 2.21 -8.08 4.60
N ILE A 60 2.93 -9.20 4.75
CA ILE A 60 3.24 -10.14 3.66
C ILE A 60 2.17 -11.27 3.56
N ASP A 61 1.24 -11.35 4.52
CA ASP A 61 0.27 -12.45 4.67
C ASP A 61 -1.15 -12.11 4.18
N GLY A 62 -1.26 -11.39 3.06
CA GLY A 62 -2.54 -11.06 2.40
C GLY A 62 -3.00 -12.11 1.40
#